data_AF-A0A800LXP1-F1
#
_entry.id   AF-A0A800LXP1-F1
#
_cell.length_a   1.000
_cell.length_b   1.000
_cell.length_c   1.000
_cell.angle_alpha   90.00
_cell.angle_beta   90.00
_cell.angle_gamma   90.00
#
_symmetry.space_group_name_H-M   'P 1'
#
loop_
_entity.id
_entity.type
_entity.pdbx_description
1 polymer ?
#
loop_
_entity_poly.entity_id
_entity_poly.type
_entity_poly.pdbx_seq_one_letter_code
_entity_poly.pdbx_strand_id
1 'polypeptide(L)'
;MTSDQQSLWSRIQGLVIFGWIVALVRLLLEVVAPEQSMYFGVYWMMPLAYLYCGVTRKWDDLPWSRMALSIVAVAFLVWFLPNAVSYNIAAFSGWEHGRFSPDAYPTLIARDSGIATILNGLMVSVVTGVGGSAWSIVWSTLLIWMPGHFRRRKLQTA
;
A
#
# COMPACT_ATOMS: atom_id res chain seq x y z
N MET A 1 -10.11 24.51 20.37
CA MET A 1 -8.93 23.88 19.74
C MET A 1 -8.87 24.34 18.30
N THR A 2 -7.88 25.15 17.95
CA THR A 2 -7.68 25.65 16.59
C THR A 2 -7.33 24.49 15.65
N SER A 3 -7.87 24.50 14.44
CA SER A 3 -7.83 23.41 13.46
C SER A 3 -6.44 23.11 12.87
N ASP A 4 -5.38 23.76 13.35
CA ASP A 4 -4.14 23.95 12.59
C ASP A 4 -3.01 22.96 12.87
N GLN A 5 -3.23 21.92 13.67
CA GLN A 5 -2.25 20.84 13.83
C GLN A 5 -2.90 19.46 13.97
N GLN A 6 -3.82 19.10 13.07
CA GLN A 6 -4.06 17.65 12.88
C GLN A 6 -2.78 17.06 12.29
N SER A 7 -2.05 16.26 13.09
CA SER A 7 -0.80 15.66 12.65
C SER A 7 -1.02 14.84 11.38
N LEU A 8 -0.05 14.86 10.45
CA LEU A 8 -0.13 14.05 9.23
C LEU A 8 -0.44 12.59 9.55
N TRP A 9 0.13 12.08 10.65
CA TRP A 9 -0.14 10.76 11.19
C TRP A 9 -1.63 10.51 11.44
N SER A 10 -2.33 11.44 12.09
CA SER A 10 -3.77 11.31 12.38
C SER A 10 -4.64 11.17 11.13
N ARG A 11 -4.17 11.70 9.99
CA ARG A 11 -4.87 11.63 8.69
C ARG A 11 -4.59 10.34 7.94
N ILE A 12 -3.38 9.77 8.09
CA ILE A 12 -2.97 8.55 7.40
C ILE A 12 -3.17 7.26 8.21
N GLN A 13 -3.24 7.34 9.54
CA GLN A 13 -3.30 6.17 10.43
C GLN A 13 -4.40 5.17 10.04
N GLY A 14 -5.58 5.66 9.64
CA GLY A 14 -6.68 4.79 9.23
C GLY A 14 -6.39 4.03 7.94
N LEU A 15 -5.71 4.67 6.98
CA LEU A 15 -5.26 4.04 5.73
C LEU A 15 -4.17 3.00 6.02
N VAL A 16 -3.26 3.32 6.95
CA VAL A 16 -2.21 2.39 7.38
C VAL A 16 -2.83 1.16 8.03
N ILE A 17 -3.70 1.33 9.04
CA ILE A 17 -4.38 0.22 9.73
C ILE A 17 -5.15 -0.65 8.74
N PHE A 18 -5.93 -0.05 7.84
CA PHE A 18 -6.66 -0.78 6.82
C PHE A 18 -5.71 -1.59 5.91
N GLY A 19 -4.61 -0.97 5.47
CA GLY A 19 -3.60 -1.65 4.66
C GLY A 19 -2.89 -2.80 5.37
N TRP A 20 -2.64 -2.66 6.67
CA TRP A 20 -2.08 -3.76 7.48
C TRP A 20 -3.07 -4.90 7.67
N ILE A 21 -4.37 -4.63 7.83
CA ILE A 21 -5.41 -5.68 7.86
C ILE A 21 -5.44 -6.42 6.53
N VAL A 22 -5.43 -5.70 5.41
CA VAL A 22 -5.35 -6.25 4.05
C VAL A 22 -4.11 -7.13 3.88
N ALA A 23 -2.94 -6.64 4.32
CA ALA A 23 -1.69 -7.39 4.23
C ALA A 23 -1.69 -8.65 5.12
N LEU A 24 -2.28 -8.58 6.32
CA LEU A 24 -2.43 -9.73 7.21
C LEU A 24 -3.34 -10.80 6.60
N VAL A 25 -4.50 -10.40 6.08
CA VAL A 25 -5.43 -11.32 5.40
C VAL A 25 -4.72 -11.98 4.22
N ARG A 26 -3.96 -11.22 3.44
CA ARG A 26 -3.15 -11.78 2.35
C ARG A 26 -2.13 -12.80 2.86
N LEU A 27 -1.37 -12.49 3.92
CA LEU A 27 -0.37 -13.41 4.47
C LEU A 27 -1.04 -14.70 4.97
N LEU A 28 -2.20 -14.61 5.62
CA LEU A 28 -2.97 -15.79 6.04
C LEU A 28 -3.44 -16.64 4.86
N LEU A 29 -3.89 -16.00 3.78
CA LEU A 29 -4.30 -16.69 2.57
C LEU A 29 -3.13 -17.38 1.87
N GLU A 30 -1.93 -16.79 1.93
CA GLU A 30 -0.70 -17.43 1.44
C GLU A 30 -0.37 -18.72 2.20
N VAL A 31 -0.73 -18.80 3.49
CA VAL A 31 -0.54 -20.00 4.32
C VAL A 31 -1.64 -21.03 4.10
N VAL A 32 -2.90 -20.60 4.02
CA VAL A 32 -4.08 -21.50 4.04
C VAL A 32 -4.53 -21.92 2.64
N ALA A 33 -4.29 -21.09 1.62
CA ALA A 33 -4.75 -21.29 0.25
C ALA A 33 -3.68 -20.87 -0.79
N PRO A 34 -2.51 -21.52 -0.79
CA PRO A 34 -1.34 -21.11 -1.58
C PRO A 34 -1.57 -21.14 -3.11
N GLU A 35 -2.52 -21.95 -3.57
CA GLU A 35 -2.88 -22.10 -5.00
C GLU A 35 -3.68 -20.90 -5.54
N GLN A 36 -4.27 -20.08 -4.66
CA GLN A 36 -5.02 -18.91 -5.09
C GLN A 36 -4.07 -17.76 -5.39
N SER A 37 -3.92 -17.45 -6.68
CA SER A 37 -3.24 -16.25 -7.19
C SER A 37 -4.00 -14.98 -6.74
N MET A 38 -3.83 -14.58 -5.49
CA MET A 38 -4.47 -13.39 -4.90
C MET A 38 -3.54 -12.18 -4.90
N TYR A 39 -2.49 -12.22 -5.73
CA TYR A 39 -1.39 -11.27 -5.75
C TYR A 39 -1.84 -9.81 -5.76
N PHE A 40 -2.97 -9.56 -6.41
CA PHE A 40 -3.57 -8.25 -6.57
C PHE A 40 -4.91 -8.09 -5.84
N GLY A 41 -5.77 -9.11 -5.76
CA GLY A 41 -7.17 -8.95 -5.33
C GLY A 41 -7.39 -8.17 -4.03
N VAL A 42 -6.60 -8.42 -2.97
CA VAL A 42 -6.79 -7.74 -1.68
C VAL A 42 -6.25 -6.30 -1.69
N TYR A 43 -5.18 -6.03 -2.44
CA TYR A 43 -4.62 -4.68 -2.58
C TYR A 43 -5.48 -3.76 -3.46
N TRP A 44 -6.32 -4.33 -4.33
CA TRP A 44 -7.35 -3.61 -5.08
C TRP A 44 -8.48 -3.08 -4.19
N MET A 45 -8.49 -3.41 -2.89
CA MET A 45 -9.42 -2.82 -1.92
C MET A 45 -8.99 -1.43 -1.45
N MET A 46 -7.73 -1.02 -1.63
CA MET A 46 -7.25 0.31 -1.22
C MET A 46 -8.04 1.50 -1.79
N PRO A 47 -8.47 1.48 -3.06
CA PRO A 47 -9.41 2.47 -3.61
C PRO A 47 -10.67 2.68 -2.75
N LEU A 48 -11.18 1.66 -2.05
CA LEU A 48 -12.34 1.82 -1.16
C LEU A 48 -12.00 2.70 0.06
N ALA A 49 -10.81 2.53 0.63
CA ALA A 49 -10.33 3.36 1.73
C ALA A 49 -10.12 4.82 1.27
N TYR A 50 -9.61 5.02 0.04
CA TYR A 50 -9.48 6.36 -0.55
C TYR A 50 -10.84 6.99 -0.85
N LEU A 51 -11.80 6.22 -1.36
CA LEU A 51 -13.18 6.67 -1.55
C LEU A 51 -13.79 7.14 -0.23
N TYR A 52 -13.62 6.37 0.84
CA TYR A 52 -14.08 6.76 2.17
C TYR A 52 -13.43 8.08 2.64
N CYS A 53 -12.13 8.27 2.44
CA CYS A 53 -11.45 9.53 2.71
C CYS A 53 -12.03 10.70 1.89
N GLY A 54 -12.34 10.48 0.61
CA GLY A 54 -12.92 11.47 -0.29
C GLY A 54 -14.36 11.86 0.07
N VAL A 55 -15.16 10.89 0.52
CA VAL A 55 -16.54 11.11 1.01
C VAL A 55 -16.55 11.86 2.34
N THR A 56 -15.66 11.48 3.26
CA THR A 56 -15.53 12.11 4.58
C THR A 56 -14.81 13.46 4.55
N ARG A 57 -14.30 13.88 3.38
CA ARG A 57 -13.66 15.20 3.14
C ARG A 57 -12.46 15.47 4.03
N LYS A 58 -11.87 14.44 4.64
CA LYS A 58 -10.76 14.56 5.62
C LYS A 58 -9.49 15.21 5.05
N TRP A 59 -9.39 15.31 3.72
CA TRP A 59 -8.20 15.74 2.98
C TRP A 59 -8.53 16.87 1.98
N ASP A 60 -9.73 17.44 2.03
CA ASP A 60 -10.18 18.46 1.08
C ASP A 60 -9.37 19.76 1.16
N ASP A 61 -8.75 20.04 2.31
CA ASP A 61 -7.91 21.20 2.58
C ASP A 61 -6.47 21.03 2.09
N LEU A 62 -6.03 19.81 1.76
CA LEU A 62 -4.65 19.55 1.38
C LEU A 62 -4.38 19.94 -0.09
N PRO A 63 -3.21 20.52 -0.40
CA PRO A 63 -2.72 20.62 -1.77
C PRO A 63 -2.35 19.23 -2.28
N TRP A 64 -2.44 19.03 -3.60
CA TRP A 64 -2.18 17.73 -4.24
C TRP A 64 -0.81 17.15 -3.85
N SER A 65 0.23 17.98 -3.82
CA SER A 65 1.60 17.56 -3.49
C SER A 65 1.72 16.96 -2.09
N ARG A 66 1.08 17.57 -1.08
CA ARG A 66 1.08 17.03 0.30
C ARG A 66 0.27 15.75 0.39
N MET A 67 -0.85 15.65 -0.34
CA MET A 67 -1.59 14.39 -0.43
C MET A 67 -0.72 13.30 -1.06
N ALA A 68 -0.10 13.57 -2.21
CA ALA A 68 0.72 12.60 -2.93
C ALA A 68 1.88 12.09 -2.06
N LEU A 69 2.62 12.97 -1.39
CA LEU A 69 3.68 12.57 -0.45
C LEU A 69 3.16 11.72 0.71
N SER A 70 2.00 12.07 1.27
CA SER A 70 1.36 11.28 2.33
C SER A 70 0.95 9.90 1.84
N ILE A 71 0.49 9.80 0.60
CA ILE A 71 0.12 8.55 -0.04
C ILE A 71 1.35 7.70 -0.36
N VAL A 72 2.48 8.30 -0.75
CA VAL A 72 3.76 7.59 -0.87
C VAL A 72 4.19 7.01 0.48
N ALA A 73 4.07 7.79 1.56
CA ALA A 73 4.37 7.31 2.91
C ALA A 73 3.44 6.15 3.32
N VAL A 74 2.13 6.27 3.05
CA VAL A 74 1.18 5.16 3.26
C VAL A 74 1.60 3.95 2.43
N ALA A 75 1.91 4.13 1.15
CA ALA A 75 2.29 3.05 0.24
C ALA A 75 3.54 2.32 0.72
N PHE A 76 4.54 3.05 1.21
CA PHE A 76 5.70 2.45 1.87
C PHE A 76 5.28 1.60 3.09
N LEU A 77 4.44 2.13 3.96
CA LEU A 77 4.02 1.44 5.18
C LEU A 77 3.12 0.21 4.94
N VAL A 78 2.35 0.16 3.85
CA VAL A 78 1.33 -0.88 3.61
C VAL A 78 1.63 -1.80 2.42
N TRP A 79 2.51 -1.38 1.51
CA TRP A 79 2.99 -2.22 0.41
C TRP A 79 4.43 -2.66 0.65
N PHE A 80 5.35 -1.71 0.86
CA PHE A 80 6.77 -2.07 1.00
C PHE A 80 7.02 -2.91 2.26
N LEU A 81 6.67 -2.40 3.44
CA LEU A 81 6.97 -3.10 4.70
C LEU A 81 6.31 -4.47 4.80
N PRO A 82 5.00 -4.65 4.53
CA PRO A 82 4.38 -5.96 4.68
C PRO A 82 4.89 -6.98 3.66
N ASN A 83 5.21 -6.54 2.43
CA ASN A 83 5.86 -7.42 1.45
C ASN A 83 7.26 -7.82 1.93
N ALA A 84 8.05 -6.88 2.46
CA ALA A 84 9.40 -7.19 2.96
C ALA A 84 9.35 -8.22 4.08
N VAL A 85 8.44 -8.05 5.03
CA VAL A 85 8.22 -9.02 6.11
C VAL A 85 7.79 -10.37 5.55
N SER A 86 6.80 -10.41 4.64
CA SER A 86 6.29 -11.66 4.08
C SER A 86 7.35 -12.43 3.30
N TYR A 87 8.15 -11.76 2.47
CA TYR A 87 9.23 -12.39 1.72
C TYR A 87 10.33 -12.93 2.62
N ASN A 88 10.69 -12.21 3.69
CA ASN A 88 11.65 -12.71 4.67
C ASN A 88 11.09 -13.93 5.43
N ILE A 89 9.82 -13.91 5.84
CA ILE A 89 9.18 -15.07 6.49
C ILE A 89 9.18 -16.27 5.55
N ALA A 90 8.75 -16.09 4.30
CA ALA A 90 8.71 -17.14 3.29
C ALA A 90 10.10 -17.75 3.05
N ALA A 91 11.12 -16.90 2.98
CA ALA A 91 12.51 -17.29 2.84
C ALA A 91 13.01 -18.17 4.00
N PHE A 92 12.80 -17.75 5.25
CA PHE A 92 13.22 -18.52 6.43
C PHE A 92 12.38 -19.78 6.65
N SER A 93 11.11 -19.77 6.21
CA SER A 93 10.19 -20.90 6.35
C SER A 93 10.27 -21.90 5.19
N GLY A 94 11.09 -21.62 4.17
CA GLY A 94 11.24 -22.48 3.00
C GLY A 94 10.00 -22.54 2.10
N TRP A 95 9.17 -21.49 2.07
CA TRP A 95 7.97 -21.46 1.22
C TRP A 95 8.35 -21.37 -0.26
N GLU A 96 7.77 -22.24 -1.08
CA GLU A 96 8.03 -22.34 -2.53
C GLU A 96 6.75 -22.28 -3.36
N HIS A 97 5.65 -21.83 -2.78
CA HIS A 97 4.34 -21.79 -3.41
C HIS A 97 3.88 -20.37 -3.71
N GLY A 98 2.87 -20.25 -4.58
CA GLY A 98 2.27 -18.98 -4.97
C GLY A 98 3.33 -17.96 -5.43
N ARG A 99 3.36 -16.80 -4.78
CA ARG A 99 4.30 -15.71 -5.11
C ARG A 99 5.75 -15.91 -4.66
N PHE A 100 5.96 -16.88 -3.79
CA PHE A 100 7.28 -17.21 -3.25
C PHE A 100 7.95 -18.32 -4.06
N SER A 101 7.23 -18.89 -5.04
CA SER A 101 7.79 -19.84 -5.98
C SER A 101 8.99 -19.22 -6.72
N PRO A 102 10.10 -19.96 -6.90
CA PRO A 102 11.22 -19.57 -7.74
C PRO A 102 10.78 -19.15 -9.15
N ASP A 103 9.72 -19.75 -9.68
CA ASP A 103 9.20 -19.48 -11.02
C ASP A 103 8.51 -18.11 -11.13
N ALA A 104 8.04 -17.55 -10.01
CA ALA A 104 7.39 -16.24 -10.01
C ALA A 104 8.41 -15.10 -10.18
N TYR A 105 9.64 -15.28 -9.68
CA TYR A 105 10.73 -14.31 -9.78
C TYR A 105 12.08 -15.01 -9.98
N PRO A 106 12.33 -15.61 -11.16
CA PRO A 106 13.51 -16.45 -11.40
C PRO A 106 14.84 -15.67 -11.32
N THR A 107 14.81 -14.35 -11.49
CA THR A 107 15.99 -13.47 -11.42
C THR A 107 16.31 -12.99 -10.01
N LEU A 108 15.45 -13.24 -9.02
CA LEU A 108 15.53 -12.63 -7.68
C LEU A 108 15.56 -13.68 -6.56
N ILE A 109 15.63 -14.98 -6.83
CA ILE A 109 15.62 -16.01 -5.77
C ILE A 109 16.81 -16.95 -5.95
N ALA A 110 18.03 -16.42 -5.95
CA ALA A 110 19.21 -17.23 -5.66
C ALA A 110 19.30 -17.41 -4.14
N ARG A 111 19.06 -18.62 -3.63
CA ARG A 111 19.02 -18.96 -2.20
C ARG A 111 20.40 -19.38 -1.65
N ASP A 112 21.47 -18.88 -2.24
CA ASP A 112 22.83 -19.39 -1.97
C ASP A 112 23.38 -18.92 -0.61
N SER A 113 22.77 -17.90 0.01
CA SER A 113 23.07 -17.45 1.38
C SER A 113 21.90 -16.72 2.04
N GLY A 114 21.80 -16.77 3.37
CA GLY A 114 20.75 -16.07 4.12
C GLY A 114 20.71 -14.55 3.87
N ILE A 115 21.86 -13.93 3.61
CA ILE A 115 21.96 -12.50 3.29
C ILE A 115 21.39 -12.20 1.89
N ALA A 116 21.73 -13.03 0.89
CA ALA A 116 21.19 -12.87 -0.46
C ALA A 116 19.67 -12.97 -0.46
N THR A 117 19.12 -13.89 0.33
CA THR A 117 17.67 -14.07 0.44
C THR A 117 16.96 -12.86 1.06
N ILE A 118 17.55 -12.21 2.07
CA ILE A 118 17.01 -10.97 2.66
C ILE A 118 17.02 -9.83 1.63
N LEU A 119 18.14 -9.65 0.92
CA LEU A 119 18.29 -8.60 -0.09
C LEU A 119 17.31 -8.77 -1.25
N ASN A 120 17.11 -10.01 -1.68
CA ASN A 120 16.15 -10.39 -2.70
C ASN A 120 14.70 -10.06 -2.28
N GLY A 121 14.32 -10.41 -1.04
CA GLY A 121 13.02 -10.04 -0.48
C GLY A 121 12.81 -8.53 -0.41
N LEU A 122 13.85 -7.77 -0.07
CA LEU A 122 13.83 -6.31 -0.08
C LEU A 122 13.67 -5.76 -1.50
N MET A 123 14.37 -6.29 -2.50
CA MET A 123 14.25 -5.85 -3.89
C MET A 123 12.82 -6.02 -4.43
N VAL A 124 12.20 -7.18 -4.22
CA VAL A 124 10.79 -7.39 -4.61
C VAL A 124 9.88 -6.41 -3.88
N SER A 125 10.18 -6.12 -2.62
CA SER A 125 9.43 -5.15 -1.81
C SER A 125 9.56 -3.73 -2.34
N VAL A 126 10.74 -3.33 -2.85
CA VAL A 126 10.93 -2.05 -3.54
C VAL A 126 10.03 -1.97 -4.77
N VAL A 127 10.06 -2.99 -5.63
CA VAL A 127 9.26 -3.02 -6.87
C VAL A 127 7.77 -2.90 -6.55
N THR A 128 7.28 -3.70 -5.59
CA THR A 128 5.88 -3.64 -5.14
C THR A 128 5.54 -2.34 -4.43
N GLY A 129 6.47 -1.73 -3.71
CA GLY A 129 6.32 -0.43 -3.08
C GLY A 129 6.18 0.71 -4.10
N VAL A 130 7.00 0.70 -5.16
CA VAL A 130 6.90 1.66 -6.27
C VAL A 130 5.58 1.50 -7.02
N GLY A 131 5.23 0.26 -7.39
CA GLY A 131 3.96 -0.04 -8.05
C GLY A 131 2.75 0.35 -7.20
N GLY A 132 2.79 0.00 -5.90
CA GLY A 132 1.78 0.38 -4.92
C GLY A 132 1.66 1.88 -4.73
N SER A 133 2.78 2.62 -4.79
CA SER A 133 2.78 4.09 -4.72
C SER A 133 2.11 4.70 -5.94
N ALA A 134 2.49 4.27 -7.16
CA ALA A 134 1.88 4.76 -8.38
C ALA A 134 0.37 4.48 -8.40
N TRP A 135 -0.03 3.24 -8.08
CA TRP A 135 -1.42 2.84 -7.93
C TRP A 135 -2.18 3.74 -6.95
N SER A 136 -1.61 3.95 -5.77
CA SER A 136 -2.24 4.72 -4.71
C SER A 136 -2.36 6.20 -5.07
N ILE A 137 -1.37 6.79 -5.74
CA ILE A 137 -1.41 8.19 -6.20
C ILE A 137 -2.52 8.37 -7.23
N VAL A 138 -2.66 7.47 -8.20
CA VAL A 138 -3.73 7.53 -9.21
C VAL A 138 -5.09 7.54 -8.50
N TRP A 139 -5.37 6.54 -7.67
CA TRP A 139 -6.69 6.42 -7.04
C TRP A 139 -6.97 7.51 -6.00
N SER A 140 -5.99 7.91 -5.20
CA SER A 140 -6.17 9.05 -4.27
C SER A 140 -6.42 10.36 -5.02
N THR A 141 -5.78 10.56 -6.17
CA THR A 141 -6.06 11.73 -7.02
C THR A 141 -7.48 11.71 -7.54
N LEU A 142 -7.94 10.56 -8.05
CA LEU A 142 -9.29 10.39 -8.57
C LEU A 142 -10.38 10.52 -7.51
N LEU A 143 -10.17 9.93 -6.34
CA LEU A 143 -11.22 9.71 -5.35
C LEU A 143 -11.19 10.72 -4.19
N ILE A 144 -10.05 11.36 -3.94
CA ILE A 144 -9.89 12.35 -2.85
C ILE A 144 -9.69 13.74 -3.43
N TRP A 145 -8.60 13.95 -4.18
CA TRP A 145 -8.19 15.30 -4.56
C TRP A 145 -9.14 15.95 -5.57
N MET A 146 -9.48 15.26 -6.67
CA MET A 146 -10.36 15.84 -7.69
C MET A 146 -11.72 16.25 -7.12
N PRO A 147 -12.46 15.40 -6.38
CA PRO A 147 -13.70 15.81 -5.73
C PRO A 147 -13.54 17.02 -4.80
N GLY A 148 -12.49 17.02 -3.96
CA GLY A 148 -12.20 18.15 -3.07
C GLY A 148 -11.89 19.44 -3.83
N HIS A 149 -11.14 19.36 -4.93
CA HIS A 149 -10.82 20.48 -5.81
C HIS A 149 -12.07 21.11 -6.43
N PHE A 150 -12.97 20.30 -6.99
CA PHE A 150 -14.21 20.79 -7.58
C PHE A 150 -15.17 21.37 -6.52
N ARG A 151 -15.23 20.78 -5.32
CA ARG A 151 -16.01 21.33 -4.20
C ARG A 151 -15.53 22.71 -3.79
N ARG A 152 -14.21 22.91 -3.65
CA ARG A 152 -13.61 24.21 -3.33
C ARG A 152 -13.93 25.27 -4.38
N ARG A 153 -13.85 24.92 -5.67
CA ARG A 153 -14.22 25.85 -6.76
C ARG A 153 -15.69 26.24 -6.75
N LYS A 154 -16.60 25.30 -6.47
CA LYS A 154 -18.03 25.62 -6.34
C LYS A 154 -18.31 26.60 -5.21
N LEU A 155 -17.63 26.47 -4.06
CA LEU A 155 -17.77 27.40 -2.94
C LEU A 155 -17.21 28.80 -3.21
N GLN A 156 -16.28 28.95 -4.16
CA GLN A 156 -15.73 30.25 -4.55
C GLN A 156 -16.59 30.98 -5.60
N THR A 157 -17.54 30.28 -6.22
CA THR A 157 -18.38 30.78 -7.31
C THR A 157 -19.85 30.96 -6.90
N ALA A 158 -20.19 30.62 -5.66
CA ALA A 158 -21.48 30.82 -5.02
C ALA A 158 -21.38 31.97 -4.00
#